data_AF-A0A927U3R7-F1
#
_entry.id   AF-A0A927U3R7-F1
#
_cell.length_a   1.000
_cell.length_b   1.000
_cell.length_c   1.000
_cell.angle_alpha   90.00
_cell.angle_beta   90.00
_cell.angle_gamma   90.00
#
_symmetry.space_group_name_H-M   'P 1'
#
loop_
_entity.id
_entity.type
_entity.pdbx_description
1 polymer ?
#
loop_
_entity_poly.entity_id
_entity_poly.type
_entity_poly.pdbx_seq_one_letter_code
_entity_poly.pdbx_strand_id
1 'polypeptide(L)'
;MATLFYAKISSINYASGTANVTLPDKENAVINSVPFLSMFYEMPSAGDTVAALFEEINGQIGKGVILGKIFLDGNAPSETGPEIFVKEFSDGTMMKYTPTSKEMEFTAKKMIVDELVYKTLTQG
;
A
#
# COMPACT_ATOMS: atom_id res chain seq x y z
N MET A 1 -14.18 21.38 0.59
CA MET A 1 -12.70 21.32 0.47
C MET A 1 -12.30 19.86 0.59
N ALA A 2 -11.21 19.41 -0.04
CA ALA A 2 -10.68 18.07 0.22
C ALA A 2 -9.67 18.16 1.38
N THR A 3 -9.85 17.32 2.39
CA THR A 3 -9.00 17.27 3.59
C THR A 3 -8.32 15.90 3.66
N LEU A 4 -7.02 15.91 3.96
CA LEU A 4 -6.22 14.70 4.19
C LEU A 4 -6.37 14.22 5.62
N PHE A 5 -6.59 12.92 5.80
CA PHE A 5 -6.64 12.25 7.10
C PHE A 5 -5.69 11.06 7.14
N TYR A 6 -5.08 10.84 8.30
CA TYR A 6 -4.44 9.57 8.63
C TYR A 6 -5.48 8.68 9.31
N ALA A 7 -6.16 7.88 8.50
CA ALA A 7 -7.27 7.05 8.93
C ALA A 7 -6.77 5.65 9.30
N LYS A 8 -7.45 4.99 10.23
CA LYS A 8 -7.16 3.60 10.60
C LYS A 8 -8.14 2.67 9.90
N ILE A 9 -7.64 1.61 9.27
CA ILE A 9 -8.48 0.59 8.62
C ILE A 9 -9.20 -0.21 9.70
N SER A 10 -10.53 -0.22 9.68
CA SER A 10 -11.35 -0.94 10.66
C SER A 10 -11.76 -2.32 10.13
N SER A 11 -12.13 -2.39 8.85
CA SER A 11 -12.46 -3.64 8.16
C SER A 11 -12.36 -3.47 6.65
N ILE A 12 -12.13 -4.56 5.91
CA ILE A 12 -11.95 -4.53 4.46
C ILE A 12 -13.00 -5.40 3.79
N ASN A 13 -13.60 -4.88 2.72
CA ASN A 13 -14.38 -5.66 1.77
C ASN A 13 -13.55 -5.88 0.50
N TYR A 14 -12.88 -7.03 0.46
CA TYR A 14 -12.00 -7.43 -0.64
C TYR A 14 -12.72 -7.59 -1.99
N ALA A 15 -14.02 -7.93 -1.97
CA ALA A 15 -14.81 -8.14 -3.17
C ALA A 15 -15.19 -6.81 -3.85
N SER A 16 -15.48 -5.77 -3.07
CA SER A 16 -15.81 -4.44 -3.60
C SER A 16 -14.63 -3.48 -3.69
N GLY A 17 -13.45 -3.85 -3.17
CA GLY A 17 -12.29 -2.96 -3.14
C GLY A 17 -12.52 -1.73 -2.25
N THR A 18 -13.18 -1.92 -1.10
CA THR A 18 -13.48 -0.85 -0.16
C THR A 18 -13.09 -1.23 1.27
N ALA A 19 -13.00 -0.25 2.16
CA ALA A 19 -12.80 -0.46 3.58
C ALA A 19 -13.63 0.51 4.43
N ASN A 20 -13.94 0.08 5.64
CA ASN A 20 -14.38 1.01 6.69
C ASN A 20 -13.13 1.58 7.35
N VAL A 21 -13.12 2.88 7.59
CA VAL A 21 -12.01 3.58 8.24
C VAL A 21 -12.48 4.37 9.44
N THR A 22 -11.66 4.42 10.48
CA THR A 22 -11.84 5.29 11.63
C THR A 22 -10.96 6.53 11.46
N LEU A 23 -11.49 7.71 11.75
CA LEU A 23 -10.77 8.99 11.74
C LEU A 23 -10.45 9.40 13.18
N PRO A 24 -9.23 9.16 13.70
CA PRO A 24 -8.90 9.47 15.09
C PRO A 24 -9.09 10.95 15.44
N ASP A 25 -8.73 11.84 14.53
CA ASP A 25 -8.81 13.30 14.69
C ASP A 25 -10.25 13.86 14.63
N LYS A 26 -11.24 12.99 14.35
CA LYS A 26 -12.67 13.31 14.31
C LYS A 26 -13.43 12.43 15.30
N GLU A 27 -12.97 12.39 16.54
CA GLU A 27 -13.59 11.62 17.64
C GLU A 27 -13.77 10.12 17.31
N ASN A 28 -12.83 9.55 16.54
CA ASN A 28 -12.92 8.18 16.03
C ASN A 28 -14.17 7.91 15.17
N ALA A 29 -14.67 8.91 14.43
CA ALA A 29 -15.75 8.74 13.48
C ALA A 29 -15.43 7.61 12.47
N VAL A 30 -16.40 6.74 12.24
CA VAL A 30 -16.27 5.62 11.28
C VAL A 30 -16.92 6.00 9.97
N ILE A 31 -16.16 5.92 8.88
CA ILE A 31 -16.64 6.11 7.51
C ILE A 31 -16.65 4.75 6.82
N ASN A 32 -17.81 4.36 6.30
CA ASN A 32 -18.00 3.03 5.74
C ASN A 32 -17.72 3.01 4.23
N SER A 33 -17.28 1.85 3.72
CA SER A 33 -17.19 1.54 2.29
C SER A 33 -16.40 2.56 1.46
N VAL A 34 -15.30 3.07 2.00
CA VAL A 34 -14.40 3.99 1.30
C VAL A 34 -13.56 3.21 0.29
N PRO A 35 -13.52 3.60 -1.00
CA PRO A 35 -12.79 2.86 -2.02
C PRO A 35 -11.28 3.04 -1.91
N PHE A 36 -10.55 2.00 -2.32
CA PHE A 36 -9.11 2.09 -2.59
C PHE A 36 -8.84 2.56 -4.02
N LEU A 37 -7.65 3.11 -4.26
CA LEU A 37 -7.15 3.29 -5.62
C LEU A 37 -6.96 1.94 -6.31
N SER A 38 -7.38 1.82 -7.56
CA SER A 38 -7.28 0.60 -8.35
C SER A 38 -5.94 0.46 -9.10
N MET A 39 -4.86 1.07 -8.60
CA MET A 39 -3.54 1.01 -9.25
C MET A 39 -2.89 -0.37 -9.07
N PHE A 40 -3.04 -0.96 -7.89
CA PHE A 40 -2.57 -2.30 -7.54
C PHE A 40 -3.59 -2.97 -6.63
N TYR A 41 -3.76 -4.29 -6.75
CA TYR A 41 -4.51 -5.06 -5.76
C TYR A 41 -3.59 -5.38 -4.58
N GLU A 42 -3.46 -4.41 -3.69
CA GLU A 42 -2.66 -4.52 -2.47
C GLU A 42 -3.42 -3.82 -1.35
N MET A 43 -4.27 -4.60 -0.70
CA MET A 43 -5.08 -4.08 0.38
C MET A 43 -4.25 -4.07 1.68
N PRO A 44 -4.32 -3.00 2.48
CA PRO A 44 -3.78 -3.00 3.85
C PRO A 44 -4.44 -4.08 4.73
N SER A 45 -4.06 -4.14 6.00
CA SER A 45 -4.74 -4.97 7.01
C SER A 45 -5.60 -4.13 7.95
N ALA A 46 -6.57 -4.77 8.61
CA ALA A 46 -7.26 -4.12 9.72
C ALA A 46 -6.25 -3.68 10.79
N GLY A 47 -6.39 -2.45 11.26
CA GLY A 47 -5.47 -1.81 12.17
C GLY A 47 -4.39 -0.95 11.50
N ASP A 48 -4.14 -1.11 10.20
CA ASP A 48 -3.17 -0.28 9.49
C ASP A 48 -3.61 1.18 9.41
N THR A 49 -2.65 2.10 9.53
CA THR A 49 -2.85 3.53 9.25
C THR A 49 -2.62 3.80 7.77
N VAL A 50 -3.55 4.53 7.15
CA VAL A 50 -3.54 4.91 5.75
C VAL A 50 -3.75 6.41 5.59
N ALA A 51 -3.24 6.98 4.51
CA ALA A 51 -3.66 8.29 4.05
C ALA A 51 -5.00 8.16 3.30
N ALA A 52 -5.95 9.04 3.61
CA ALA A 52 -7.22 9.12 2.92
C ALA A 52 -7.62 10.59 2.68
N LEU A 53 -8.19 10.86 1.51
CA LEU A 53 -8.75 12.17 1.18
C LEU A 53 -10.26 12.09 1.27
N PHE A 54 -10.86 13.07 1.95
CA PHE A 54 -12.30 13.21 2.01
C PHE A 54 -12.74 14.63 1.65
N GLU A 55 -13.87 14.73 0.97
CA GLU A 55 -14.62 15.99 0.87
C GLU A 55 -15.16 16.35 2.25
N GLU A 56 -14.93 17.60 2.65
CA GLU A 56 -15.53 18.17 3.85
C GLU A 56 -16.47 19.31 3.45
N ILE A 57 -17.74 19.16 3.82
CA ILE A 57 -18.83 20.09 3.51
C ILE A 57 -19.53 20.42 4.83
N ASN A 58 -19.45 21.69 5.26
CA ASN A 58 -20.05 22.17 6.50
C ASN A 58 -19.69 21.31 7.74
N GLY A 59 -18.44 20.85 7.82
CA GLY A 59 -17.93 20.02 8.91
C GLY A 59 -18.31 18.53 8.84
N GLN A 60 -19.05 18.11 7.80
CA GLN A 60 -19.38 16.70 7.56
C GLN A 60 -18.44 16.07 6.53
N ILE A 61 -18.09 14.80 6.77
CA ILE A 61 -17.29 13.98 5.87
C ILE A 61 -18.20 13.45 4.75
N GLY A 62 -17.86 13.79 3.50
CA GLY A 62 -18.53 13.36 2.28
C GLY A 62 -17.82 12.19 1.61
N LYS A 63 -17.71 12.24 0.28
CA LYS A 63 -17.01 11.21 -0.49
C LYS A 63 -15.52 11.24 -0.20
N GLY A 64 -14.87 10.09 -0.34
CA GLY A 64 -13.43 10.01 -0.19
C GLY A 64 -12.81 8.81 -0.87
N VAL A 65 -11.50 8.71 -0.76
CA VAL A 65 -10.67 7.65 -1.32
C VAL A 65 -9.50 7.37 -0.39
N ILE A 66 -9.17 6.09 -0.24
CA ILE A 66 -7.97 5.64 0.46
C ILE A 66 -6.80 5.66 -0.54
N LEU A 67 -5.75 6.41 -0.21
CA LEU A 67 -4.55 6.53 -1.03
C LEU A 67 -3.59 5.35 -0.82
N GLY A 68 -3.55 4.81 0.41
CA GLY A 68 -2.73 3.65 0.76
C GLY A 68 -2.00 3.82 2.09
N LYS A 69 -1.19 2.81 2.44
CA LYS A 69 -0.28 2.89 3.59
C LYS A 69 0.77 3.97 3.35
N ILE A 70 1.22 4.59 4.42
CA ILE A 70 2.26 5.61 4.43
C ILE A 70 3.42 5.16 5.31
N PHE A 71 4.62 5.67 5.04
CA PHE A 71 5.76 5.42 5.93
C PHE A 71 5.59 6.21 7.24
N LEU A 72 5.73 5.51 8.36
CA LEU A 72 5.50 5.97 9.73
C LEU A 72 6.44 5.19 10.66
N ASP A 73 6.58 5.60 11.92
CA ASP A 73 7.37 4.83 12.92
C ASP A 73 6.90 3.37 13.06
N GLY A 74 5.60 3.08 12.85
CA GLY A 74 5.03 1.72 12.87
C GLY A 74 4.99 1.01 11.51
N ASN A 75 5.45 1.65 10.44
CA ASN A 75 5.50 1.12 9.08
C ASN A 75 6.69 1.76 8.35
N ALA A 76 7.90 1.60 8.89
CA ALA A 76 9.12 2.14 8.31
C ALA A 76 9.51 1.31 7.06
N PRO A 77 10.20 1.90 6.07
CA PRO A 77 10.74 1.13 4.95
C PRO A 77 11.74 0.08 5.47
N SER A 78 11.65 -1.15 4.95
CA SER A 78 12.58 -2.24 5.26
C SER A 78 13.97 -2.04 4.66
N GLU A 79 14.03 -1.32 3.54
CA GLU A 79 15.24 -0.95 2.84
C GLU A 79 15.23 0.54 2.46
N THR A 80 16.39 1.20 2.56
CA THR A 80 16.52 2.64 2.34
C THR A 80 17.70 2.97 1.43
N GLY A 81 17.50 3.88 0.48
CA GLY A 81 18.56 4.42 -0.37
C GLY A 81 17.98 5.37 -1.43
N PRO A 82 18.72 6.40 -1.89
CA PRO A 82 18.19 7.45 -2.76
C PRO A 82 17.77 6.98 -4.15
N GLU A 83 18.19 5.79 -4.58
CA GLU A 83 17.98 5.31 -5.96
C GLU A 83 17.34 3.92 -6.04
N ILE A 84 17.17 3.24 -4.91
CA ILE A 84 16.59 1.90 -4.94
C ILE A 84 15.08 1.98 -5.10
N PHE A 85 14.52 1.03 -5.83
CA PHE A 85 13.09 0.76 -5.79
C PHE A 85 12.88 -0.55 -5.04
N VAL A 86 12.01 -0.55 -4.04
CA VAL A 86 11.67 -1.74 -3.26
C VAL A 86 10.17 -1.88 -3.18
N LYS A 87 9.68 -3.05 -3.57
CA LYS A 87 8.31 -3.50 -3.39
C LYS A 87 8.32 -4.71 -2.47
N GLU A 88 7.92 -4.51 -1.22
CA GLU A 88 7.78 -5.56 -0.22
C GLU A 88 6.32 -5.98 -0.07
N PHE A 89 6.09 -7.28 0.12
CA PHE A 89 4.80 -7.87 0.46
C PHE A 89 4.75 -8.21 1.96
N SER A 90 3.56 -8.41 2.50
CA SER A 90 3.36 -8.65 3.94
C SER A 90 4.03 -9.93 4.49
N ASP A 91 4.46 -10.85 3.62
CA ASP A 91 5.13 -12.10 3.98
C ASP A 91 6.66 -12.05 3.80
N GLY A 92 7.22 -10.87 3.52
CA GLY A 92 8.65 -10.67 3.29
C GLY A 92 9.11 -11.04 1.89
N THR A 93 8.21 -11.45 0.99
CA THR A 93 8.49 -11.48 -0.45
C THR A 93 8.82 -10.06 -0.89
N MET A 94 9.78 -9.90 -1.81
CA MET A 94 10.12 -8.58 -2.31
C MET A 94 10.63 -8.57 -3.75
N MET A 95 10.43 -7.44 -4.43
CA MET A 95 11.08 -7.07 -5.67
C MET A 95 11.92 -5.82 -5.42
N LYS A 96 13.19 -5.86 -5.79
CA LYS A 96 14.14 -4.76 -5.61
C LYS A 96 14.86 -4.45 -6.90
N TYR A 97 14.96 -3.16 -7.23
CA TYR A 97 15.78 -2.69 -8.33
C TYR A 97 16.88 -1.76 -7.80
N THR A 98 18.12 -2.08 -8.16
CA THR A 98 19.32 -1.31 -7.81
C THR A 98 19.91 -0.68 -9.08
N PRO A 99 19.77 0.64 -9.29
CA PRO A 99 20.19 1.26 -10.56
C PRO A 99 21.69 1.23 -10.83
N THR A 100 22.52 1.30 -9.79
CA THR A 100 23.99 1.33 -9.92
C THR A 100 24.54 0.05 -10.53
N SER A 101 24.02 -1.11 -10.12
CA SER A 101 24.34 -2.42 -10.70
C SER A 101 23.41 -2.83 -11.85
N LYS A 102 22.28 -2.13 -12.01
CA LYS A 102 21.18 -2.49 -12.92
C LYS A 102 20.61 -3.87 -12.64
N GLU A 103 20.57 -4.25 -11.37
CA GLU A 103 20.08 -5.55 -10.92
C GLU A 103 18.62 -5.45 -10.49
N MET A 104 17.80 -6.40 -10.95
CA MET A 104 16.47 -6.66 -10.43
C MET A 104 16.53 -7.96 -9.63
N GLU A 105 16.22 -7.89 -8.35
CA GLU A 105 16.20 -9.01 -7.41
C GLU A 105 14.76 -9.36 -7.04
N PHE A 106 14.43 -10.65 -7.09
CA PHE A 106 13.17 -11.20 -6.63
C PHE A 106 13.45 -12.17 -5.48
N THR A 107 13.04 -11.79 -4.27
CA THR A 107 13.13 -12.67 -3.11
C THR A 107 11.79 -13.35 -2.94
N ALA A 108 11.70 -14.61 -3.34
CA ALA A 108 10.49 -15.43 -3.22
C ALA A 108 10.87 -16.91 -3.11
N LYS A 109 10.01 -17.71 -2.45
CA LYS A 109 10.22 -19.18 -2.36
C LYS A 109 10.09 -19.89 -3.71
N LYS A 110 9.20 -19.40 -4.58
CA LYS A 110 8.90 -19.98 -5.89
C LYS A 110 8.43 -18.90 -6.85
N MET A 111 9.03 -18.84 -8.03
CA MET A 111 8.53 -18.06 -9.15
C MET A 111 7.90 -19.02 -10.17
N ILE A 112 6.65 -18.77 -10.56
CA ILE A 112 5.96 -19.49 -11.63
C ILE A 112 5.99 -18.59 -12.84
N VAL A 113 6.57 -19.08 -13.93
CA VAL A 113 6.71 -18.34 -15.19
C VAL A 113 6.25 -19.27 -16.29
N ASP A 114 5.33 -18.81 -17.15
CA ASP A 114 4.84 -19.63 -18.26
C ASP A 114 5.94 -19.84 -19.31
N GLU A 115 6.63 -18.77 -19.70
CA GLU A 115 7.77 -18.80 -20.61
C GLU A 115 8.86 -17.82 -20.17
N LEU A 116 10.11 -18.28 -20.15
CA LEU A 116 11.27 -17.46 -19.79
C LEU A 116 12.29 -17.44 -20.93
N VAL A 117 12.56 -16.26 -21.46
CA VAL A 117 13.66 -16.01 -22.41
C VAL A 117 14.77 -15.29 -21.67
N TYR A 118 15.98 -15.86 -21.67
CA TYR A 118 17.15 -15.27 -21.03
C TYR A 118 18.34 -15.23 -22.00
N LYS A 119 19.18 -14.19 -21.87
CA LYS A 119 20.41 -14.04 -22.69
C LYS A 119 21.58 -14.83 -22.11
N THR A 120 21.76 -14.73 -20.80
CA THR A 120 22.85 -15.36 -20.06
C THR A 120 22.28 -15.96 -18.79
N LEU A 121 22.71 -17.17 -18.45
CA LEU A 121 22.43 -17.83 -17.18
C LEU A 121 23.75 -18.13 -16.49
N THR A 122 24.00 -17.48 -15.36
CA THR A 122 25.12 -17.77 -14.48
C THR A 122 24.58 -18.54 -13.28
N GLN A 123 25.09 -19.75 -13.04
CA GLN A 123 24.83 -20.44 -11.77
C GLN A 123 25.72 -19.82 -10.71
N GLY A 124 25.11 -19.32 -9.63
CA GLY A 124 25.79 -18.92 -8.40
C GLY A 124 26.15 -20.12 -7.52
#